data_AF-A0AAN8EC22-F1
#
_entry.id   AF-A0AAN8EC22-F1
#
_cell.length_a   1.000
_cell.length_b   1.000
_cell.length_c   1.000
_cell.angle_alpha   90.00
_cell.angle_beta   90.00
_cell.angle_gamma   90.00
#
_symmetry.space_group_name_H-M   'P 1'
#
loop_
_entity.id
_entity.type
_entity.pdbx_description
1 polymer ?
#
loop_
_entity_poly.entity_id
_entity_poly.type
_entity_poly.pdbx_seq_one_letter_code
_entity_poly.pdbx_strand_id
1 'polypeptide(L)'
;MTKETVHPKNFEARKVDKRSKQGPTNSLVKGISDYILTRHKSPGEANRNLDDAVEEHNQGALPTSVIPKRYTIYEPMLLLGSNFVTQTPAWEAFYSSLTIADKHALFSTITRAFCNAGHKITHIALNAPIQPRLDEDDADGNVMRSPTNLQPLYGDFGPEKLLNSNASQPTQADFDAAFWVQTSQLSGIKQVWAPRWTMFSRGNISEKARILGLEKLNPSPFPGLSNEELGQEIGEVDVVDFYVGIGYFAFPYLERGARRVFGWDINGWSVEGLRRGCERNGVGCEVVRVPDFASEQERKDMVEHVVGVLCGKTRVRCIAFWGDNSFAGPIMGEVGAALGSDTPSLMVRHCNLGLLPTSQGSWKDAVKVIDPVQGGWLHVHENAEIDAVEQEKQHVLGVLAELVTQEKGGSWQISCEHVEMVKTYAPGVGHFVFDIKLWPAR
;
A
#
# COMPACT_ATOMS: atom_id res chain seq x y z
N MET A 1 -52.14 11.75 -56.47
CA MET A 1 -50.98 10.90 -56.84
C MET A 1 -49.87 11.19 -55.84
N THR A 2 -49.36 10.31 -55.00
CA THR A 2 -49.64 8.92 -54.64
C THR A 2 -48.93 8.77 -53.28
N LYS A 3 -49.65 8.39 -52.22
CA LYS A 3 -49.03 8.00 -50.95
C LYS A 3 -48.50 6.59 -51.13
N GLU A 4 -47.19 6.41 -51.23
CA GLU A 4 -46.56 5.09 -51.18
C GLU A 4 -46.30 4.69 -49.73
N THR A 5 -47.12 3.75 -49.28
CA THR A 5 -46.92 2.89 -48.12
C THR A 5 -45.70 1.98 -48.34
N VAL A 6 -44.68 2.14 -47.52
CA VAL A 6 -43.56 1.19 -47.43
C VAL A 6 -43.85 0.20 -46.30
N HIS A 7 -44.03 -1.07 -46.67
CA HIS A 7 -44.11 -2.20 -45.74
C HIS A 7 -42.78 -2.40 -44.98
N PRO A 8 -42.82 -2.75 -43.68
CA PRO A 8 -41.62 -3.14 -42.96
C PRO A 8 -41.14 -4.52 -43.43
N LYS A 9 -39.89 -4.58 -43.91
CA LYS A 9 -39.21 -5.83 -44.28
C LYS A 9 -38.98 -6.69 -43.03
N ASN A 10 -39.44 -7.93 -43.08
CA ASN A 10 -39.10 -9.00 -42.17
C ASN A 10 -37.57 -9.12 -42.04
N PHE A 11 -37.03 -8.76 -40.88
CA PHE A 11 -35.71 -9.22 -40.45
C PHE A 11 -35.90 -10.60 -39.80
N GLU A 12 -35.66 -11.65 -40.58
CA GLU A 12 -35.47 -12.99 -40.02
C GLU A 12 -34.30 -12.97 -39.05
N ALA A 13 -34.58 -13.30 -37.79
CA ALA A 13 -33.58 -13.44 -36.75
C ALA A 13 -32.62 -14.58 -37.12
N ARG A 14 -31.39 -14.23 -37.52
CA ARG A 14 -30.27 -15.18 -37.53
C ARG A 14 -30.13 -15.75 -36.11
N LYS A 15 -30.41 -17.04 -35.96
CA LYS A 15 -30.11 -17.83 -34.76
C LYS A 15 -28.62 -17.66 -34.44
N VAL A 16 -28.33 -16.83 -33.44
CA VAL A 16 -27.03 -16.77 -32.80
C VAL A 16 -26.89 -18.05 -32.00
N ASP A 17 -25.91 -18.87 -32.37
CA ASP A 17 -25.49 -20.04 -31.60
C ASP A 17 -25.27 -19.64 -30.14
N LYS A 18 -26.12 -20.14 -29.24
CA LYS A 18 -25.94 -20.05 -27.80
C LYS A 18 -24.77 -20.96 -27.41
N ARG A 19 -23.53 -20.51 -27.65
CA ARG A 19 -22.42 -20.95 -26.79
C ARG A 19 -22.74 -20.46 -25.39
N SER A 20 -23.04 -21.41 -24.49
CA SER A 20 -23.22 -21.13 -23.07
C SER A 20 -21.95 -20.45 -22.55
N LYS A 21 -22.01 -19.14 -22.32
CA LYS A 21 -21.03 -18.44 -21.49
C LYS A 21 -21.25 -18.90 -20.04
N GLN A 22 -20.68 -20.04 -19.67
CA GLN A 22 -20.44 -20.32 -18.26
C GLN A 22 -19.49 -19.22 -17.77
N GLY A 23 -19.92 -18.44 -16.77
CA GLY A 23 -19.08 -17.42 -16.14
C GLY A 23 -17.76 -18.01 -15.65
N PRO A 24 -16.73 -17.20 -15.38
CA PRO A 24 -15.45 -17.72 -14.93
C PRO A 24 -15.67 -18.53 -13.65
N THR A 25 -15.49 -19.84 -13.76
CA THR A 25 -15.44 -20.76 -12.62
C THR A 25 -14.37 -20.25 -11.67
N ASN A 26 -14.69 -20.14 -10.38
CA ASN A 26 -13.71 -19.73 -9.36
C ASN A 26 -12.43 -20.57 -9.51
N SER A 27 -11.32 -19.92 -9.89
CA SER A 27 -10.10 -20.63 -10.32
C SER A 27 -9.41 -21.37 -9.16
N LEU A 28 -9.57 -20.86 -7.93
CA LEU A 28 -9.10 -21.54 -6.72
C LEU A 28 -9.89 -22.84 -6.51
N VAL A 29 -11.22 -22.77 -6.56
CA VAL A 29 -12.08 -23.97 -6.42
C VAL A 29 -11.76 -24.96 -7.51
N LYS A 30 -11.65 -24.51 -8.77
CA LYS A 30 -11.30 -25.36 -9.91
C LYS A 30 -9.96 -26.08 -9.68
N GLY A 31 -8.91 -25.34 -9.31
CA GLY A 31 -7.59 -25.93 -9.07
C GLY A 31 -7.57 -26.95 -7.93
N ILE A 32 -8.31 -26.70 -6.85
CA ILE A 32 -8.46 -27.64 -5.73
C ILE A 32 -9.23 -28.88 -6.19
N SER A 33 -10.34 -28.71 -6.91
CA SER A 33 -11.14 -29.82 -7.44
C SER A 33 -10.34 -30.68 -8.43
N ASP A 34 -9.59 -30.05 -9.35
CA ASP A 34 -8.73 -30.76 -10.31
C ASP A 34 -7.65 -31.59 -9.60
N TYR A 35 -7.06 -31.07 -8.51
CA TYR A 35 -6.11 -31.82 -7.69
C TYR A 35 -6.76 -33.04 -7.01
N ILE A 36 -7.94 -32.88 -6.39
CA ILE A 36 -8.65 -33.97 -5.72
C ILE A 36 -8.98 -35.07 -6.74
N LEU A 37 -9.53 -34.71 -7.90
CA LEU A 37 -9.90 -35.67 -8.95
C LEU A 37 -8.69 -36.45 -9.50
N THR A 38 -7.52 -35.81 -9.61
CA THR A 38 -6.31 -36.46 -10.10
C THR A 38 -5.65 -37.35 -9.05
N ARG A 39 -5.76 -37.00 -7.76
CA ARG A 39 -5.27 -37.83 -6.63
C ARG A 39 -6.03 -39.15 -6.50
N HIS A 40 -7.33 -39.17 -6.78
CA HIS A 40 -8.16 -40.38 -6.69
C HIS A 40 -7.95 -41.35 -7.88
N LYS A 41 -7.34 -40.89 -8.98
CA LYS A 41 -6.95 -41.77 -10.09
C LYS A 41 -5.66 -42.50 -9.73
N SER A 42 -5.77 -43.69 -9.15
CA SER A 42 -4.62 -44.57 -8.92
C SER A 42 -3.97 -44.99 -10.25
N PRO A 43 -2.66 -45.31 -10.30
CA PRO A 43 -1.96 -45.68 -11.55
C PRO A 43 -2.44 -46.99 -12.23
N GLY A 44 -3.42 -47.70 -11.66
CA GLY A 44 -3.85 -49.03 -12.10
C GLY A 44 -5.20 -49.10 -12.83
N GLU A 45 -5.91 -47.99 -13.02
CA GLU A 45 -7.28 -47.99 -13.59
C GLU A 45 -7.35 -47.58 -15.07
N ALA A 46 -6.29 -47.84 -15.84
CA ALA A 46 -6.27 -47.53 -17.27
C ALA A 46 -7.07 -48.54 -18.14
N ASN A 47 -7.80 -49.49 -17.56
CA ASN A 47 -8.43 -50.58 -18.34
C ASN A 47 -9.72 -51.15 -17.72
N ARG A 48 -10.72 -50.32 -17.42
CA ARG A 48 -12.10 -50.79 -17.18
C ARG A 48 -13.10 -50.03 -18.03
N ASN A 49 -14.05 -50.78 -18.59
CA ASN A 49 -15.06 -50.32 -19.54
C ASN A 49 -15.90 -49.15 -18.98
N LEU A 50 -16.32 -48.28 -19.90
CA LEU A 50 -16.97 -46.98 -19.65
C LEU A 50 -18.38 -47.05 -19.02
N ASP A 51 -18.99 -48.22 -18.91
CA ASP A 51 -20.41 -48.34 -18.54
C ASP A 51 -20.67 -48.74 -17.07
N ASP A 52 -19.68 -49.29 -16.35
CA ASP A 52 -19.80 -49.63 -14.92
C ASP A 52 -19.26 -48.53 -13.96
N ALA A 53 -18.72 -47.44 -14.49
CA ALA A 53 -18.03 -46.39 -13.72
C ALA A 53 -18.97 -45.31 -13.13
N VAL A 54 -20.28 -45.41 -13.34
CA VAL A 54 -21.22 -44.31 -13.06
C VAL A 54 -21.73 -44.28 -11.61
N GLU A 55 -21.63 -45.38 -10.85
CA GLU A 55 -22.17 -45.42 -9.47
C GLU A 55 -21.12 -45.48 -8.33
N GLU A 56 -19.85 -45.81 -8.58
CA GLU A 56 -18.81 -45.86 -7.53
C GLU A 56 -17.89 -44.62 -7.45
N HIS A 57 -18.00 -43.65 -8.35
CA HIS A 57 -17.04 -42.53 -8.44
C HIS A 57 -17.28 -41.33 -7.48
N ASN A 58 -18.26 -41.40 -6.57
CA ASN A 58 -18.62 -40.28 -5.70
C ASN A 58 -18.15 -40.38 -4.24
N GLN A 59 -17.40 -41.41 -3.85
CA GLN A 59 -17.02 -41.60 -2.43
C GLN A 59 -15.76 -40.83 -1.97
N GLY A 60 -15.08 -40.07 -2.85
CA GLY A 60 -13.84 -39.35 -2.51
C GLY A 60 -13.84 -37.83 -2.75
N ALA A 61 -14.80 -37.29 -3.50
CA ALA A 61 -14.76 -35.88 -3.89
C ALA A 61 -15.32 -34.97 -2.79
N LEU A 62 -14.48 -34.10 -2.21
CA LEU A 62 -14.97 -33.04 -1.34
C LEU A 62 -15.95 -32.14 -2.11
N PRO A 63 -17.17 -31.89 -1.61
CA PRO A 63 -18.12 -31.02 -2.28
C PRO A 63 -17.57 -29.59 -2.37
N THR A 64 -17.89 -28.88 -3.45
CA THR A 64 -17.42 -27.49 -3.66
C THR A 64 -17.93 -26.49 -2.62
N SER A 65 -18.93 -26.88 -1.82
CA SER A 65 -19.40 -26.11 -0.67
C SER A 65 -18.39 -26.03 0.47
N VAL A 66 -17.53 -27.04 0.63
CA VAL A 66 -16.53 -27.10 1.72
C VAL A 66 -15.16 -26.57 1.31
N ILE A 67 -14.91 -26.41 0.00
CA ILE A 67 -13.65 -25.92 -0.56
C ILE A 67 -13.50 -24.40 -0.36
N PRO A 68 -12.31 -23.91 0.03
CA PRO A 68 -12.02 -22.49 0.11
C PRO A 68 -12.22 -21.73 -1.20
N LYS A 69 -12.83 -20.54 -1.10
CA LYS A 69 -13.24 -19.73 -2.28
C LYS A 69 -12.59 -18.35 -2.33
N ARG A 70 -12.08 -17.86 -1.20
CA ARG A 70 -11.58 -16.49 -1.06
C ARG A 70 -10.10 -16.42 -1.34
N TYR A 71 -9.71 -15.47 -2.19
CA TYR A 71 -8.34 -15.16 -2.52
C TYR A 71 -8.23 -13.71 -2.98
N THR A 72 -7.02 -13.17 -2.96
CA THR A 72 -6.66 -11.90 -3.60
C THR A 72 -5.52 -12.14 -4.58
N ILE A 73 -5.61 -11.53 -5.76
CA ILE A 73 -4.54 -11.59 -6.76
C ILE A 73 -3.74 -10.28 -6.71
N TYR A 74 -2.42 -10.44 -6.63
CA TYR A 74 -1.43 -9.41 -6.86
C TYR A 74 -0.37 -10.00 -7.77
N GLU A 75 -0.58 -9.97 -9.09
CA GLU A 75 0.28 -10.73 -10.01
C GLU A 75 1.77 -10.39 -9.82
N PRO A 76 2.65 -11.40 -9.72
CA PRO A 76 2.41 -12.82 -10.00
C PRO A 76 2.08 -13.70 -8.76
N MET A 77 1.56 -13.11 -7.69
CA MET A 77 1.22 -13.74 -6.42
C MET A 77 -0.29 -13.94 -6.22
N LEU A 78 -0.66 -15.11 -5.71
CA LEU A 78 -1.98 -15.42 -5.17
C LEU A 78 -1.92 -15.40 -3.63
N LEU A 79 -2.69 -14.52 -3.00
CA LEU A 79 -2.77 -14.40 -1.56
C LEU A 79 -4.07 -15.03 -1.05
N LEU A 80 -3.93 -16.06 -0.21
CA LEU A 80 -5.04 -16.78 0.40
C LEU A 80 -5.37 -16.19 1.78
N GLY A 81 -6.61 -16.32 2.22
CA GLY A 81 -6.99 -15.85 3.56
C GLY A 81 -6.25 -16.60 4.67
N SER A 82 -6.06 -15.96 5.83
CA SER A 82 -5.42 -16.59 7.01
C SER A 82 -6.15 -17.85 7.47
N ASN A 83 -7.47 -17.88 7.27
CA ASN A 83 -8.33 -19.02 7.59
C ASN A 83 -8.45 -20.05 6.45
N PHE A 84 -7.60 -20.00 5.42
CA PHE A 84 -7.69 -20.92 4.28
C PHE A 84 -7.67 -22.39 4.71
N VAL A 85 -6.80 -22.75 5.66
CA VAL A 85 -6.69 -24.13 6.18
C VAL A 85 -7.90 -24.51 7.03
N THR A 86 -8.38 -23.59 7.86
CA THR A 86 -9.41 -23.82 8.89
C THR A 86 -10.82 -23.39 8.44
N GLN A 87 -11.04 -23.17 7.14
CA GLN A 87 -12.29 -22.57 6.67
C GLN A 87 -13.51 -23.47 6.94
N THR A 88 -13.35 -24.78 6.82
CA THR A 88 -14.37 -25.78 7.20
C THR A 88 -13.69 -27.00 7.82
N PRO A 89 -14.33 -27.70 8.77
CA PRO A 89 -13.74 -28.90 9.38
C PRO A 89 -13.39 -30.00 8.35
N ALA A 90 -14.22 -30.18 7.32
CA ALA A 90 -13.98 -31.17 6.27
C ALA A 90 -12.75 -30.81 5.41
N TRP A 91 -12.59 -29.54 5.05
CA TRP A 91 -11.41 -29.06 4.32
C TRP A 91 -10.14 -29.16 5.18
N GLU A 92 -10.23 -28.78 6.45
CA GLU A 92 -9.11 -28.82 7.39
C GLU A 92 -8.58 -30.25 7.56
N ALA A 93 -9.48 -31.23 7.74
CA ALA A 93 -9.13 -32.64 7.83
C ALA A 93 -8.43 -33.13 6.56
N PHE A 94 -8.97 -32.78 5.39
CA PHE A 94 -8.34 -33.12 4.10
C PHE A 94 -6.96 -32.49 3.94
N TYR A 95 -6.85 -31.17 4.14
CA TYR A 95 -5.59 -30.44 3.98
C TYR A 95 -4.51 -30.94 4.95
N SER A 96 -4.91 -31.28 6.19
CA SER A 96 -4.01 -31.82 7.22
C SER A 96 -3.53 -33.24 6.90
N SER A 97 -4.29 -34.00 6.10
CA SER A 97 -3.89 -35.34 5.63
C SER A 97 -2.83 -35.31 4.51
N LEU A 98 -2.61 -34.14 3.88
CA LEU A 98 -1.67 -34.00 2.76
C LEU A 98 -0.22 -33.97 3.24
N THR A 99 0.62 -34.77 2.58
CA THR A 99 2.08 -34.70 2.73
C THR A 99 2.65 -33.39 2.14
N ILE A 100 3.94 -33.12 2.35
CA ILE A 100 4.61 -31.94 1.75
C ILE A 100 4.56 -32.00 0.22
N ALA A 101 4.83 -33.18 -0.36
CA ALA A 101 4.77 -33.37 -1.81
C ALA A 101 3.35 -33.17 -2.35
N ASP A 102 2.34 -33.62 -1.61
CA ASP A 102 0.93 -33.43 -1.94
C ASP A 102 0.52 -31.96 -1.93
N LYS A 103 0.92 -31.21 -0.90
CA LYS A 103 0.68 -29.76 -0.82
C LYS A 103 1.34 -29.03 -1.99
N HIS A 104 2.58 -29.40 -2.34
CA HIS A 104 3.24 -28.85 -3.51
C HIS A 104 2.47 -29.15 -4.82
N ALA A 105 2.00 -30.38 -5.01
CA ALA A 105 1.19 -30.77 -6.17
C ALA A 105 -0.18 -30.03 -6.21
N LEU A 106 -0.82 -29.85 -5.06
CA LEU A 106 -2.06 -29.07 -4.90
C LEU A 106 -1.83 -27.63 -5.37
N PHE A 107 -0.83 -26.94 -4.83
CA PHE A 107 -0.55 -25.55 -5.17
C PHE A 107 -0.04 -25.36 -6.60
N SER A 108 0.69 -26.34 -7.15
CA SER A 108 1.04 -26.36 -8.58
C SER A 108 -0.21 -26.46 -9.47
N THR A 109 -1.19 -27.28 -9.07
CA THR A 109 -2.46 -27.44 -9.80
C THR A 109 -3.32 -26.18 -9.70
N ILE A 110 -3.39 -25.55 -8.52
CA ILE A 110 -4.03 -24.24 -8.34
C ILE A 110 -3.39 -23.20 -9.25
N THR A 111 -2.07 -23.10 -9.25
CA THR A 111 -1.32 -22.17 -10.12
C THR A 111 -1.69 -22.37 -11.59
N ARG A 112 -1.71 -23.63 -12.07
CA ARG A 112 -2.10 -23.97 -13.44
C ARG A 112 -3.55 -23.57 -13.75
N ALA A 113 -4.47 -23.73 -12.80
CA ALA A 113 -5.87 -23.32 -12.99
C ALA A 113 -5.99 -21.80 -13.20
N PHE A 114 -5.25 -20.99 -12.44
CA PHE A 114 -5.17 -19.54 -12.63
C PHE A 114 -4.50 -19.16 -13.96
N CYS A 115 -3.41 -19.85 -14.34
CA CYS A 115 -2.77 -19.65 -15.65
C CYS A 115 -3.71 -19.92 -16.82
N ASN A 116 -4.50 -21.00 -16.73
CA ASN A 116 -5.52 -21.33 -17.73
C ASN A 116 -6.67 -20.30 -17.78
N ALA A 117 -6.89 -19.56 -16.69
CA ALA A 117 -7.84 -18.46 -16.62
C ALA A 117 -7.26 -17.10 -17.07
N GLY A 118 -5.99 -17.07 -17.52
CA GLY A 118 -5.32 -15.87 -18.05
C GLY A 118 -4.48 -15.09 -17.05
N HIS A 119 -4.35 -15.57 -15.82
CA HIS A 119 -3.51 -14.93 -14.79
C HIS A 119 -2.06 -15.43 -14.85
N LYS A 120 -1.09 -14.57 -14.51
CA LYS A 120 0.33 -14.97 -14.44
C LYS A 120 0.72 -15.33 -13.00
N ILE A 121 0.10 -16.34 -12.42
CA ILE A 121 0.42 -16.79 -11.06
C ILE A 121 1.66 -17.69 -11.08
N THR A 122 2.59 -17.41 -10.18
CA THR A 122 3.78 -18.24 -9.92
C THR A 122 4.01 -18.47 -8.43
N HIS A 123 3.42 -17.62 -7.56
CA HIS A 123 3.62 -17.65 -6.12
C HIS A 123 2.28 -17.74 -5.39
N ILE A 124 2.23 -18.50 -4.30
CA ILE A 124 1.07 -18.60 -3.42
C ILE A 124 1.54 -18.42 -1.97
N ALA A 125 0.83 -17.58 -1.21
CA ALA A 125 1.07 -17.42 0.22
C ALA A 125 -0.25 -17.36 1.01
N LEU A 126 -0.20 -17.75 2.28
CA LEU A 126 -1.25 -17.43 3.26
C LEU A 126 -1.01 -16.03 3.80
N ASN A 127 -2.05 -15.21 3.78
CA ASN A 127 -2.06 -13.95 4.48
C ASN A 127 -2.04 -14.20 5.99
N ALA A 128 -1.41 -13.32 6.73
CA ALA A 128 -1.47 -13.30 8.18
C ALA A 128 -1.63 -11.86 8.67
N PRO A 129 -2.36 -11.64 9.78
CA PRO A 129 -2.45 -10.32 10.37
C PRO A 129 -1.05 -9.85 10.79
N ILE A 130 -0.75 -8.58 10.48
CA ILE A 130 0.40 -7.89 11.06
C ILE A 130 -0.04 -7.44 12.45
N GLN A 131 0.71 -7.83 13.48
CA GLN A 131 0.40 -7.44 14.85
C GLN A 131 0.51 -5.90 14.99
N PRO A 132 -0.51 -5.23 15.54
CA PRO A 132 -0.40 -3.83 15.92
C PRO A 132 0.73 -3.67 16.93
N ARG A 133 1.42 -2.52 16.90
CA ARG A 133 2.19 -2.13 18.07
C ARG A 133 1.21 -1.76 19.17
N LEU A 134 1.30 -2.42 20.32
CA LEU A 134 0.39 -2.21 21.45
C LEU A 134 0.87 -1.05 22.31
N ASP A 135 2.19 -0.84 22.45
CA ASP A 135 2.81 0.24 23.23
C ASP A 135 4.05 0.82 22.51
N GLU A 136 4.37 2.10 22.77
CA GLU A 136 5.60 2.75 22.24
C GLU A 136 6.88 2.20 22.87
N ASP A 137 6.80 1.75 24.13
CA ASP A 137 7.93 1.21 24.92
C ASP A 137 8.25 -0.27 24.64
N ASP A 138 7.51 -0.93 23.74
CA ASP A 138 7.79 -2.30 23.32
C ASP A 138 8.99 -2.34 22.35
N ALA A 139 10.20 -2.30 22.94
CA ALA A 139 11.47 -2.36 22.21
C ALA A 139 11.66 -3.66 21.41
N ASP A 140 10.96 -4.75 21.77
CA ASP A 140 10.94 -6.02 21.05
C ASP A 140 9.79 -6.12 20.01
N GLY A 141 8.96 -5.07 19.91
CA GLY A 141 7.80 -5.00 19.03
C GLY A 141 8.16 -4.89 17.53
N ASN A 142 7.21 -5.24 16.66
CA ASN A 142 7.37 -5.13 15.20
C ASN A 142 7.31 -3.67 14.73
N VAL A 143 8.37 -2.90 15.01
CA VAL A 143 8.45 -1.46 14.77
C VAL A 143 8.26 -1.09 13.30
N MET A 144 8.86 -1.86 12.39
CA MET A 144 8.74 -1.68 10.94
C MET A 144 7.40 -2.19 10.38
N ARG A 145 6.55 -2.78 11.24
CA ARG A 145 5.29 -3.43 10.89
C ARG A 145 5.46 -4.47 9.78
N SER A 146 6.63 -5.11 9.66
CA SER A 146 6.90 -6.10 8.62
C SER A 146 5.93 -7.28 8.70
N PRO A 147 5.52 -7.88 7.57
CA PRO A 147 4.58 -9.00 7.52
C PRO A 147 5.26 -10.32 7.91
N THR A 148 5.79 -10.41 9.13
CA THR A 148 6.58 -11.54 9.65
C THR A 148 5.84 -12.88 9.63
N ASN A 149 4.51 -12.85 9.64
CA ASN A 149 3.67 -14.04 9.65
C ASN A 149 3.19 -14.48 8.25
N LEU A 150 3.60 -13.81 7.17
CA LEU A 150 3.27 -14.28 5.82
C LEU A 150 3.87 -15.69 5.62
N GLN A 151 3.04 -16.64 5.17
CA GLN A 151 3.50 -18.01 4.95
C GLN A 151 3.54 -18.34 3.46
N PRO A 152 4.72 -18.35 2.82
CA PRO A 152 4.90 -18.92 1.49
C PRO A 152 4.43 -20.37 1.44
N LEU A 153 3.59 -20.69 0.45
CA LEU A 153 3.08 -22.04 0.22
C LEU A 153 3.62 -22.66 -1.07
N TYR A 154 3.94 -21.82 -2.07
CA TYR A 154 4.41 -22.26 -3.38
C TYR A 154 5.12 -21.11 -4.10
N GLY A 155 6.20 -21.43 -4.83
CA GLY A 155 7.07 -20.44 -5.46
C GLY A 155 8.22 -19.99 -4.56
N ASP A 156 9.21 -19.32 -5.14
CA ASP A 156 10.39 -18.84 -4.43
C ASP A 156 10.21 -17.38 -4.02
N PHE A 157 9.97 -17.14 -2.74
CA PHE A 157 9.79 -15.79 -2.21
C PHE A 157 11.12 -15.07 -1.90
N GLY A 158 12.26 -15.68 -2.21
CA GLY A 158 13.58 -15.17 -1.89
C GLY A 158 14.11 -15.64 -0.53
N PRO A 159 15.31 -15.19 -0.14
CA PRO A 159 16.08 -15.79 0.95
C PRO A 159 15.45 -15.57 2.34
N GLU A 160 15.42 -16.63 3.16
CA GLU A 160 14.84 -16.59 4.52
C GLU A 160 15.70 -15.88 5.56
N LYS A 161 17.02 -15.91 5.38
CA LYS A 161 18.03 -15.42 6.34
C LYS A 161 17.84 -13.96 6.78
N LEU A 162 17.18 -13.13 5.96
CA LEU A 162 16.97 -11.70 6.22
C LEU A 162 15.73 -11.41 7.06
N LEU A 163 14.90 -12.41 7.37
CA LEU A 163 13.73 -12.22 8.23
C LEU A 163 14.08 -12.15 9.72
N ASN A 164 15.23 -12.70 10.11
CA ASN A 164 15.62 -12.86 11.51
C ASN A 164 16.57 -11.76 12.01
N SER A 165 16.91 -10.80 11.16
CA SER A 165 17.87 -9.73 11.45
C SER A 165 17.16 -8.39 11.47
N ASN A 166 16.57 -8.02 12.60
CA ASN A 166 16.02 -6.68 12.85
C ASN A 166 17.09 -5.56 12.72
N ALA A 167 18.38 -5.93 12.67
CA ALA A 167 19.51 -5.00 12.72
C ALA A 167 20.23 -4.77 11.38
N SER A 168 20.06 -5.61 10.35
CA SER A 168 20.81 -5.46 9.09
C SER A 168 19.95 -4.86 7.99
N GLN A 169 20.30 -3.65 7.58
CA GLN A 169 19.72 -2.97 6.43
C GLN A 169 19.99 -3.78 5.14
N PRO A 170 18.99 -3.96 4.25
CA PRO A 170 19.17 -4.74 3.02
C PRO A 170 20.26 -4.19 2.09
N THR A 171 20.94 -5.09 1.39
CA THR A 171 21.91 -4.76 0.34
C THR A 171 21.26 -4.83 -1.05
N GLN A 172 21.96 -4.37 -2.08
CA GLN A 172 21.49 -4.52 -3.47
C GLN A 172 21.29 -5.99 -3.85
N ALA A 173 22.18 -6.89 -3.42
CA ALA A 173 22.06 -8.32 -3.68
C ALA A 173 20.79 -8.92 -3.02
N ASP A 174 20.39 -8.39 -1.87
CA ASP A 174 19.16 -8.80 -1.21
C ASP A 174 17.92 -8.34 -2.00
N PHE A 175 17.93 -7.10 -2.50
CA PHE A 175 16.85 -6.59 -3.36
C PHE A 175 16.71 -7.37 -4.68
N ASP A 176 17.82 -7.83 -5.25
CA ASP A 176 17.84 -8.60 -6.49
C ASP A 176 17.36 -10.04 -6.28
N ALA A 177 17.65 -10.63 -5.13
CA ALA A 177 17.22 -11.99 -4.78
C ALA A 177 15.78 -12.08 -4.25
N ALA A 178 15.18 -10.95 -3.88
CA ALA A 178 13.85 -10.90 -3.30
C ALA A 178 12.72 -11.05 -4.34
N PHE A 179 11.61 -11.66 -3.90
CA PHE A 179 10.39 -11.66 -4.68
C PHE A 179 9.63 -10.33 -4.53
N TRP A 180 9.34 -9.69 -5.66
CA TRP A 180 8.62 -8.41 -5.74
C TRP A 180 7.27 -8.57 -6.42
N VAL A 181 6.27 -7.89 -5.86
CA VAL A 181 4.90 -7.87 -6.35
C VAL A 181 4.50 -6.44 -6.66
N GLN A 182 3.57 -6.26 -7.59
CA GLN A 182 3.01 -4.96 -7.90
C GLN A 182 1.49 -5.00 -8.04
N THR A 183 0.87 -3.84 -7.87
CA THR A 183 -0.55 -3.63 -8.18
C THR A 183 -0.78 -2.22 -8.73
N SER A 184 -1.85 -2.05 -9.49
CA SER A 184 -2.40 -0.72 -9.79
C SER A 184 -3.53 -0.39 -8.83
N GLN A 185 -3.62 0.88 -8.44
CA GLN A 185 -4.76 1.43 -7.71
C GLN A 185 -5.22 2.73 -8.38
N LEU A 186 -6.50 3.09 -8.14
CA LEU A 186 -7.08 4.37 -8.56
C LEU A 186 -6.81 4.69 -10.03
N SER A 187 -6.28 5.88 -10.34
CA SER A 187 -5.97 6.37 -11.69
C SER A 187 -4.83 5.62 -12.40
N GLY A 188 -4.47 4.41 -11.96
CA GLY A 188 -3.43 3.58 -12.57
C GLY A 188 -2.13 3.51 -11.77
N ILE A 189 -2.03 4.27 -10.67
CA ILE A 189 -0.87 4.36 -9.78
C ILE A 189 -0.34 2.98 -9.43
N LYS A 190 0.93 2.74 -9.77
CA LYS A 190 1.64 1.49 -9.53
C LYS A 190 2.27 1.51 -8.15
N GLN A 191 2.03 0.48 -7.37
CA GLN A 191 2.73 0.25 -6.11
C GLN A 191 3.47 -1.07 -6.18
N VAL A 192 4.70 -1.09 -5.68
CA VAL A 192 5.61 -2.23 -5.73
C VAL A 192 6.09 -2.52 -4.30
N TRP A 193 6.09 -3.79 -3.90
CA TRP A 193 6.56 -4.19 -2.57
C TRP A 193 7.10 -5.62 -2.58
N ALA A 194 7.95 -5.93 -1.61
CA ALA A 194 8.44 -7.28 -1.39
C ALA A 194 7.57 -7.93 -0.28
N PRO A 195 6.71 -8.93 -0.59
CA PRO A 195 5.66 -9.39 0.33
C PRO A 195 6.16 -9.91 1.67
N ARG A 196 7.41 -10.40 1.76
CA ARG A 196 7.95 -10.92 3.02
C ARG A 196 8.43 -9.81 3.97
N TRP A 197 8.75 -8.62 3.46
CA TRP A 197 9.43 -7.58 4.23
C TRP A 197 8.65 -6.27 4.33
N THR A 198 7.64 -6.07 3.49
CA THR A 198 6.89 -4.82 3.43
C THR A 198 5.40 -5.07 3.37
N MET A 199 4.63 -4.32 4.17
CA MET A 199 3.18 -4.41 4.16
C MET A 199 2.58 -3.81 2.90
N PHE A 200 1.54 -4.49 2.40
CA PHE A 200 0.60 -3.93 1.44
C PHE A 200 -0.84 -3.98 1.96
N SER A 201 -1.54 -2.85 1.98
CA SER A 201 -2.98 -2.79 2.30
C SER A 201 -3.76 -1.94 1.31
N ARG A 202 -4.90 -2.48 0.83
CA ARG A 202 -5.88 -1.71 0.06
C ARG A 202 -6.78 -0.84 0.93
N GLY A 203 -6.74 -1.00 2.25
CA GLY A 203 -7.75 -0.46 3.16
C GLY A 203 -7.84 1.07 3.22
N ASN A 204 -6.84 1.80 2.72
CA ASN A 204 -6.82 3.27 2.75
C ASN A 204 -7.13 3.86 1.36
N ILE A 205 -7.83 3.12 0.49
CA ILE A 205 -8.11 3.55 -0.88
C ILE A 205 -9.01 4.80 -0.95
N SER A 206 -9.93 4.97 0.00
CA SER A 206 -10.77 6.17 0.14
C SER A 206 -9.93 7.42 0.39
N GLU A 207 -8.93 7.33 1.27
CA GLU A 207 -8.05 8.46 1.58
C GLU A 207 -7.12 8.82 0.42
N LYS A 208 -6.58 7.81 -0.26
CA LYS A 208 -5.81 8.04 -1.49
C LYS A 208 -6.65 8.72 -2.58
N ALA A 209 -7.94 8.38 -2.68
CA ALA A 209 -8.85 9.04 -3.60
C ALA A 209 -9.15 10.49 -3.19
N ARG A 210 -9.22 10.76 -1.88
CA ARG A 210 -9.38 12.11 -1.29
C ARG A 210 -8.22 13.00 -1.70
N ILE A 211 -6.97 12.57 -1.49
CA ILE A 211 -5.76 13.31 -1.90
C ILE A 211 -5.73 13.58 -3.41
N LEU A 212 -6.16 12.63 -4.24
CA LEU A 212 -6.22 12.79 -5.69
C LEU A 212 -7.33 13.75 -6.18
N GLY A 213 -8.27 14.12 -5.31
CA GLY A 213 -9.45 14.88 -5.70
C GLY A 213 -10.41 14.08 -6.58
N LEU A 214 -10.48 12.75 -6.37
CA LEU A 214 -11.42 11.89 -7.08
C LEU A 214 -12.78 11.88 -6.38
N GLU A 215 -13.55 12.96 -6.53
CA GLU A 215 -14.83 13.19 -5.85
C GLU A 215 -15.83 12.03 -5.97
N LYS A 216 -15.81 11.29 -7.09
CA LYS A 216 -16.66 10.11 -7.30
C LYS A 216 -16.36 8.94 -6.35
N LEU A 217 -15.13 8.87 -5.85
CA LEU A 217 -14.67 7.80 -4.96
C LEU A 217 -14.61 8.26 -3.49
N ASN A 218 -14.25 9.52 -3.26
CA ASN A 218 -14.39 10.17 -1.96
C ASN A 218 -14.78 11.65 -2.19
N PRO A 219 -15.99 12.08 -1.82
CA PRO A 219 -16.46 13.46 -2.00
C PRO A 219 -15.98 14.39 -0.88
N SER A 220 -15.38 13.87 0.20
CA SER A 220 -14.82 14.69 1.27
C SER A 220 -13.73 15.62 0.72
N PRO A 221 -13.66 16.88 1.18
CA PRO A 221 -12.61 17.79 0.76
C PRO A 221 -11.24 17.27 1.23
N PHE A 222 -10.19 17.60 0.47
CA PHE A 222 -8.80 17.49 0.92
C PHE A 222 -8.19 18.90 0.89
N PRO A 223 -8.05 19.58 2.03
CA PRO A 223 -7.70 20.99 2.04
C PRO A 223 -6.27 21.21 1.53
N GLY A 224 -6.06 22.32 0.83
CA GLY A 224 -4.74 22.78 0.43
C GLY A 224 -4.17 22.13 -0.83
N LEU A 225 -4.95 21.39 -1.61
CA LEU A 225 -4.53 20.83 -2.92
C LEU A 225 -5.34 21.39 -4.10
N SER A 226 -5.84 22.62 -3.93
CA SER A 226 -6.41 23.44 -4.99
C SER A 226 -5.67 24.78 -5.07
N ASN A 227 -5.55 25.34 -6.28
CA ASN A 227 -4.84 26.62 -6.47
C ASN A 227 -5.50 27.77 -5.68
N GLU A 228 -6.83 27.71 -5.50
CA GLU A 228 -7.59 28.71 -4.74
C GLU A 228 -7.23 28.70 -3.25
N GLU A 229 -7.22 27.52 -2.60
CA GLU A 229 -6.85 27.41 -1.19
C GLU A 229 -5.37 27.65 -0.94
N LEU A 230 -4.52 27.24 -1.89
CA LEU A 230 -3.08 27.43 -1.81
C LEU A 230 -2.67 28.89 -2.00
N GLY A 231 -3.41 29.64 -2.82
CA GLY A 231 -2.98 30.95 -3.34
C GLY A 231 -1.77 30.87 -4.29
N GLN A 232 -1.43 29.66 -4.74
CA GLN A 232 -0.30 29.35 -5.62
C GLN A 232 -0.61 28.09 -6.44
N GLU A 233 0.19 27.82 -7.47
CA GLU A 233 0.06 26.60 -8.26
C GLU A 233 0.45 25.36 -7.45
N ILE A 234 -0.32 24.28 -7.53
CA ILE A 234 0.04 23.00 -6.89
C ILE A 234 1.42 22.48 -7.34
N GLY A 235 1.84 22.82 -8.56
CA GLY A 235 3.15 22.49 -9.11
C GLY A 235 4.33 23.16 -8.39
N GLU A 236 4.07 24.06 -7.44
CA GLU A 236 5.05 24.73 -6.59
C GLU A 236 5.11 24.16 -5.16
N VAL A 237 4.14 23.32 -4.80
CA VAL A 237 3.99 22.75 -3.46
C VAL A 237 4.92 21.55 -3.26
N ASP A 238 5.73 21.59 -2.21
CA ASP A 238 6.41 20.41 -1.70
C ASP A 238 5.60 19.76 -0.56
N VAL A 239 5.74 18.44 -0.44
CA VAL A 239 5.11 17.62 0.58
C VAL A 239 6.17 16.86 1.34
N VAL A 240 6.03 16.75 2.65
CA VAL A 240 6.83 15.84 3.48
C VAL A 240 5.95 14.67 3.93
N ASP A 241 6.35 13.44 3.60
CA ASP A 241 5.68 12.22 4.07
C ASP A 241 6.57 11.54 5.13
N PHE A 242 6.17 11.62 6.40
CA PHE A 242 6.99 11.14 7.53
C PHE A 242 7.03 9.60 7.62
N TYR A 243 6.16 8.90 6.88
CA TYR A 243 6.02 7.45 6.88
C TYR A 243 5.74 6.95 5.46
N VAL A 244 6.67 7.24 4.55
CA VAL A 244 6.42 7.14 3.11
C VAL A 244 6.12 5.71 2.65
N GLY A 245 6.67 4.70 3.34
CA GLY A 245 6.46 3.30 2.97
C GLY A 245 6.89 3.03 1.54
N ILE A 246 6.04 2.32 0.82
CA ILE A 246 6.19 2.08 -0.63
C ILE A 246 5.57 3.20 -1.49
N GLY A 247 5.33 4.38 -0.93
CA GLY A 247 4.61 5.48 -1.56
C GLY A 247 3.10 5.36 -1.45
N TYR A 248 2.58 5.10 -0.24
CA TYR A 248 1.13 5.01 -0.03
C TYR A 248 0.40 6.31 -0.35
N PHE A 249 0.90 7.42 0.19
CA PHE A 249 0.32 8.75 0.04
C PHE A 249 1.19 9.64 -0.83
N ALA A 250 2.51 9.43 -0.87
CA ALA A 250 3.41 10.10 -1.81
C ALA A 250 2.94 10.05 -3.28
N PHE A 251 2.54 8.88 -3.80
CA PHE A 251 2.09 8.78 -5.20
C PHE A 251 0.79 9.55 -5.48
N PRO A 252 -0.27 9.47 -4.63
CA PRO A 252 -1.40 10.38 -4.71
C PRO A 252 -1.02 11.87 -4.80
N TYR A 253 -0.12 12.37 -3.95
CA TYR A 253 0.33 13.78 -4.03
C TYR A 253 1.04 14.10 -5.36
N LEU A 254 1.93 13.21 -5.81
CA LEU A 254 2.69 13.40 -7.05
C LEU A 254 1.81 13.38 -8.29
N GLU A 255 0.84 12.46 -8.33
CA GLU A 255 -0.17 12.34 -9.40
C GLU A 255 -1.13 13.53 -9.38
N ARG A 256 -1.48 14.04 -8.19
CA ARG A 256 -2.30 15.24 -8.04
C ARG A 256 -1.61 16.51 -8.56
N GLY A 257 -0.28 16.51 -8.61
CA GLY A 257 0.51 17.57 -9.25
C GLY A 257 1.51 18.27 -8.32
N ALA A 258 1.63 17.85 -7.06
CA ALA A 258 2.60 18.44 -6.12
C ALA A 258 4.01 18.45 -6.70
N ARG A 259 4.77 19.52 -6.51
CA ARG A 259 6.12 19.71 -7.06
C ARG A 259 7.01 18.51 -6.76
N ARG A 260 7.17 18.20 -5.46
CA ARG A 260 7.99 17.10 -4.94
C ARG A 260 7.42 16.52 -3.65
N VAL A 261 7.79 15.28 -3.38
CA VAL A 261 7.60 14.62 -2.07
C VAL A 261 8.98 14.30 -1.50
N PHE A 262 9.22 14.72 -0.27
CA PHE A 262 10.32 14.28 0.57
C PHE A 262 9.76 13.24 1.55
N GLY A 263 10.18 11.98 1.45
CA GLY A 263 9.59 10.86 2.18
C GLY A 263 10.58 10.16 3.09
N TRP A 264 10.19 9.82 4.32
CA TRP A 264 11.01 9.06 5.27
C TRP A 264 10.45 7.66 5.53
N ASP A 265 11.34 6.67 5.54
CA ASP A 265 11.02 5.33 6.06
C ASP A 265 12.28 4.63 6.59
N ILE A 266 12.15 3.99 7.75
CA ILE A 266 13.23 3.23 8.39
C ILE A 266 13.49 1.87 7.71
N ASN A 267 12.48 1.32 7.02
CA ASN A 267 12.55 0.01 6.39
C ASN A 267 13.08 0.14 4.96
N GLY A 268 14.32 -0.32 4.74
CA GLY A 268 14.96 -0.29 3.42
C GLY A 268 14.19 -1.03 2.32
N TRP A 269 13.41 -2.05 2.68
CA TRP A 269 12.54 -2.75 1.73
C TRP A 269 11.36 -1.88 1.28
N SER A 270 10.81 -1.06 2.18
CA SER A 270 9.79 -0.07 1.85
C SER A 270 10.35 0.98 0.90
N VAL A 271 11.54 1.52 1.21
CA VAL A 271 12.21 2.54 0.38
C VAL A 271 12.52 2.01 -1.02
N GLU A 272 13.03 0.77 -1.14
CA GLU A 272 13.23 0.17 -2.45
C GLU A 272 11.91 -0.08 -3.19
N GLY A 273 10.83 -0.44 -2.46
CA GLY A 273 9.48 -0.53 -3.01
C GLY A 273 8.97 0.81 -3.55
N LEU A 274 9.21 1.91 -2.83
CA LEU A 274 8.94 3.28 -3.27
C LEU A 274 9.74 3.63 -4.52
N ARG A 275 11.05 3.36 -4.55
CA ARG A 275 11.93 3.64 -5.70
C ARG A 275 11.46 2.90 -6.95
N ARG A 276 11.16 1.59 -6.84
CA ARG A 276 10.57 0.79 -7.93
C ARG A 276 9.19 1.31 -8.33
N GLY A 277 8.38 1.75 -7.36
CA GLY A 277 7.10 2.40 -7.62
C GLY A 277 7.26 3.70 -8.41
N CYS A 278 8.25 4.55 -8.07
CA CYS A 278 8.56 5.76 -8.79
C CYS A 278 8.88 5.48 -10.26
N GLU A 279 9.75 4.50 -10.54
CA GLU A 279 10.04 4.04 -11.91
C GLU A 279 8.77 3.62 -12.66
N ARG A 280 7.90 2.84 -12.01
CA ARG A 280 6.65 2.34 -12.61
C ARG A 280 5.62 3.44 -12.86
N ASN A 281 5.71 4.55 -12.16
CA ASN A 281 4.85 5.73 -12.35
C ASN A 281 5.54 6.84 -13.18
N GLY A 282 6.76 6.62 -13.69
CA GLY A 282 7.49 7.64 -14.46
C GLY A 282 7.94 8.84 -13.62
N VAL A 283 8.14 8.65 -12.32
CA VAL A 283 8.60 9.67 -11.39
C VAL A 283 10.11 9.52 -11.16
N GLY A 284 10.87 10.60 -11.36
CA GLY A 284 12.29 10.64 -10.98
C GLY A 284 12.44 10.57 -9.46
N CYS A 285 13.24 9.63 -8.98
CA CYS A 285 13.42 9.34 -7.56
C CYS A 285 14.90 9.25 -7.19
N GLU A 286 15.25 9.84 -6.05
CA GLU A 286 16.56 9.73 -5.41
C GLU A 286 16.41 9.10 -4.03
N VAL A 287 17.26 8.13 -3.69
CA VAL A 287 17.29 7.50 -2.36
C VAL A 287 18.52 8.00 -1.61
N VAL A 288 18.30 8.61 -0.46
CA VAL A 288 19.35 9.17 0.41
C VAL A 288 19.35 8.41 1.71
N ARG A 289 20.48 7.77 2.05
CA ARG A 289 20.62 7.14 3.37
C ARG A 289 20.74 8.20 4.44
N VAL A 290 19.94 8.07 5.50
CA VAL A 290 20.05 8.87 6.72
C VAL A 290 20.70 7.96 7.76
N PRO A 291 22.02 8.05 7.96
CA PRO A 291 22.68 7.28 9.01
C PRO A 291 22.26 7.80 10.39
N ASP A 292 22.46 6.98 11.42
CA ASP A 292 22.69 7.50 12.77
C ASP A 292 24.01 8.29 12.69
N PHE A 293 23.94 9.55 12.28
CA PHE A 293 25.11 10.35 11.86
C PHE A 293 26.30 10.14 12.79
N ALA A 294 27.31 9.41 12.31
CA ALA A 294 28.49 9.10 13.11
C ALA A 294 29.40 10.33 13.20
N SER A 295 29.23 11.29 12.28
CA SER A 295 29.90 12.59 12.29
C SER A 295 29.09 13.71 11.64
N GLU A 296 29.43 14.96 11.95
CA GLU A 296 28.87 16.16 11.33
C GLU A 296 29.19 16.25 9.82
N GLN A 297 30.34 15.69 9.38
CA GLN A 297 30.74 15.72 7.98
C GLN A 297 29.83 14.85 7.10
N GLU A 298 29.47 13.65 7.57
CA GLU A 298 28.54 12.77 6.85
C GLU A 298 27.19 13.45 6.60
N ARG A 299 26.73 14.24 7.58
CA ARG A 299 25.51 15.03 7.44
C ARG A 299 25.66 16.12 6.38
N LYS A 300 26.77 16.87 6.40
CA LYS A 300 27.05 17.92 5.40
C LYS A 300 27.12 17.35 3.99
N ASP A 301 27.85 16.26 3.79
CA ASP A 301 27.97 15.59 2.48
C ASP A 301 26.60 15.13 1.96
N MET A 302 25.75 14.59 2.84
CA MET A 302 24.38 14.22 2.51
C MET A 302 23.52 15.43 2.13
N VAL A 303 23.60 16.53 2.88
CA VAL A 303 22.88 17.78 2.56
C VAL A 303 23.34 18.34 1.22
N GLU A 304 24.64 18.39 0.96
CA GLU A 304 25.21 18.82 -0.32
C GLU A 304 24.72 17.95 -1.49
N HIS A 305 24.66 16.64 -1.30
CA HIS A 305 24.09 15.71 -2.29
C HIS A 305 22.62 16.04 -2.58
N VAL A 306 21.80 16.22 -1.54
CA VAL A 306 20.38 16.57 -1.71
C VAL A 306 20.23 17.89 -2.46
N VAL A 307 20.99 18.93 -2.09
CA VAL A 307 20.97 20.23 -2.77
C VAL A 307 21.39 20.07 -4.24
N GLY A 308 22.43 19.28 -4.52
CA GLY A 308 22.87 18.97 -5.88
C GLY A 308 21.78 18.30 -6.72
N VAL A 309 21.00 17.39 -6.11
CA VAL A 309 19.86 16.73 -6.74
C VAL A 309 18.73 17.73 -7.02
N LEU A 310 18.41 18.61 -6.07
CA LEU A 310 17.35 19.61 -6.22
C LEU A 310 17.67 20.67 -7.28
N CYS A 311 18.94 21.05 -7.41
CA CYS A 311 19.46 22.02 -8.37
C CYS A 311 19.86 21.40 -9.72
N GLY A 312 19.83 20.06 -9.80
CA GLY A 312 20.22 19.32 -10.99
C GLY A 312 19.28 19.54 -12.17
N LYS A 313 19.78 19.25 -13.39
CA LYS A 313 18.98 19.32 -14.62
C LYS A 313 17.92 18.21 -14.70
N THR A 314 18.15 17.09 -14.03
CA THR A 314 17.24 15.97 -13.97
C THR A 314 16.11 16.26 -13.00
N ARG A 315 14.87 16.22 -13.46
CA ARG A 315 13.70 16.48 -12.61
C ARG A 315 13.44 15.30 -11.67
N VAL A 316 13.98 15.37 -10.45
CA VAL A 316 13.63 14.48 -9.34
C VAL A 316 12.43 15.05 -8.59
N ARG A 317 11.37 14.26 -8.44
CA ARG A 317 10.15 14.65 -7.71
C ARG A 317 9.92 13.84 -6.44
N CYS A 318 10.64 12.73 -6.24
CA CYS A 318 10.57 11.97 -4.98
C CYS A 318 11.98 11.83 -4.39
N ILE A 319 12.21 12.39 -3.21
CA ILE A 319 13.46 12.20 -2.46
C ILE A 319 13.10 11.31 -1.28
N ALA A 320 13.62 10.09 -1.29
CA ALA A 320 13.35 9.09 -0.27
C ALA A 320 14.52 9.02 0.71
N PHE A 321 14.30 9.49 1.92
CA PHE A 321 15.22 9.38 3.03
C PHE A 321 15.04 8.03 3.72
N TRP A 322 16.05 7.19 3.60
CA TRP A 322 16.08 5.90 4.26
C TRP A 322 16.71 6.04 5.64
N GLY A 323 15.87 6.13 6.68
CA GLY A 323 16.27 6.24 8.08
C GLY A 323 15.15 6.86 8.94
N ASP A 324 15.51 7.26 10.16
CA ASP A 324 14.57 7.79 11.14
C ASP A 324 14.02 9.17 10.73
N ASN A 325 12.70 9.34 10.86
CA ASN A 325 12.01 10.57 10.51
C ASN A 325 12.18 11.68 11.56
N SER A 326 12.72 11.38 12.75
CA SER A 326 13.13 12.38 13.75
C SER A 326 14.18 13.36 13.19
N PHE A 327 14.89 12.96 12.12
CA PHE A 327 15.83 13.81 11.41
C PHE A 327 15.20 14.69 10.32
N ALA A 328 13.90 14.54 10.01
CA ALA A 328 13.26 15.28 8.93
C ALA A 328 13.34 16.81 9.15
N GLY A 329 13.03 17.28 10.36
CA GLY A 329 13.14 18.70 10.72
C GLY A 329 14.56 19.26 10.51
N PRO A 330 15.58 18.71 11.20
CA PRO A 330 16.96 19.15 11.04
C PRO A 330 17.47 19.08 9.59
N ILE A 331 17.27 17.97 8.88
CA ILE A 331 17.76 17.79 7.51
C ILE A 331 17.10 18.78 6.56
N MET A 332 15.77 18.92 6.61
CA MET A 332 15.06 19.85 5.74
C MET A 332 15.44 21.31 6.02
N GLY A 333 15.69 21.65 7.30
CA GLY A 333 16.20 22.96 7.67
C GLY A 333 17.58 23.25 7.09
N GLU A 334 18.52 22.30 7.19
CA GLU A 334 19.87 22.44 6.61
C GLU A 334 19.86 22.49 5.08
N VAL A 335 19.05 21.64 4.43
CA VAL A 335 18.84 21.71 2.97
C VAL A 335 18.26 23.06 2.58
N GLY A 336 17.25 23.55 3.29
CA GLY A 336 16.66 24.87 3.05
C GLY A 336 17.65 26.01 3.20
N ALA A 337 18.53 25.96 4.20
CA ALA A 337 19.57 26.96 4.43
C ALA A 337 20.72 26.90 3.40
N ALA A 338 20.99 25.72 2.85
CA ALA A 338 22.02 25.52 1.83
C ALA A 338 21.55 25.89 0.42
N LEU A 339 20.25 26.01 0.18
CA LEU A 339 19.70 26.54 -1.06
C LEU A 339 19.97 28.05 -1.14
N GLY A 340 20.68 28.48 -2.19
CA GLY A 340 21.02 29.88 -2.43
C GLY A 340 19.84 30.71 -2.98
N SER A 341 20.03 32.03 -3.09
CA SER A 341 19.02 32.97 -3.63
C SER A 341 18.57 32.65 -5.05
N ASP A 342 19.43 32.02 -5.85
CA ASP A 342 19.18 31.70 -7.25
C ASP A 342 18.47 30.34 -7.42
N THR A 343 18.18 29.63 -6.32
CA THR A 343 17.51 28.33 -6.31
C THR A 343 16.13 28.44 -5.68
N PRO A 344 15.09 27.79 -6.24
CA PRO A 344 13.76 27.81 -5.63
C PRO A 344 13.81 27.26 -4.20
N SER A 345 13.30 28.02 -3.24
CA SER A 345 13.22 27.60 -1.85
C SER A 345 12.35 26.35 -1.70
N LEU A 346 12.57 25.59 -0.62
CA LEU A 346 11.64 24.58 -0.18
C LEU A 346 10.30 25.24 0.13
N MET A 347 9.21 24.67 -0.39
CA MET A 347 7.84 25.19 -0.22
C MET A 347 6.98 24.09 0.37
N VAL A 348 7.34 23.63 1.57
CA VAL A 348 6.65 22.54 2.25
C VAL A 348 5.31 23.05 2.78
N ARG A 349 4.24 22.76 2.05
CA ARG A 349 2.87 23.18 2.41
C ARG A 349 2.08 22.05 3.03
N HIS A 350 2.49 20.79 2.85
CA HIS A 350 1.82 19.62 3.42
C HIS A 350 2.79 18.71 4.14
N CYS A 351 2.40 18.26 5.33
CA CYS A 351 3.01 17.10 5.98
C CYS A 351 1.98 15.97 6.11
N ASN A 352 2.33 14.79 5.62
CA ASN A 352 1.54 13.58 5.79
C ASN A 352 2.12 12.74 6.94
N LEU A 353 1.29 12.48 7.95
CA LEU A 353 1.68 11.81 9.20
C LEU A 353 0.97 10.46 9.30
N GLY A 354 1.22 9.60 8.32
CA GLY A 354 0.50 8.34 8.08
C GLY A 354 0.86 7.14 8.97
N LEU A 355 1.13 7.32 10.27
CA LEU A 355 1.40 6.23 11.21
C LEU A 355 0.20 5.95 12.11
N LEU A 356 -0.05 4.67 12.41
CA LEU A 356 -1.03 4.24 13.41
C LEU A 356 -0.30 3.48 14.54
N PRO A 357 -0.92 3.26 15.72
CA PRO A 357 -2.17 3.88 16.18
C PRO A 357 -2.06 5.39 16.33
N THR A 358 -0.85 5.92 16.47
CA THR A 358 -0.57 7.36 16.53
C THR A 358 0.65 7.75 15.71
N SER A 359 0.67 9.01 15.30
CA SER A 359 1.78 9.69 14.63
C SER A 359 2.44 10.77 15.49
N GLN A 360 2.06 10.87 16.78
CA GLN A 360 2.44 11.95 17.69
C GLN A 360 3.95 12.21 17.77
N GLY A 361 4.77 11.16 17.74
CA GLY A 361 6.24 11.27 17.76
C GLY A 361 6.83 12.12 16.62
N SER A 362 6.11 12.31 15.52
CA SER A 362 6.54 13.10 14.36
C SER A 362 5.95 14.51 14.28
N TRP A 363 5.01 14.88 15.16
CA TRP A 363 4.30 16.17 15.06
C TRP A 363 5.23 17.37 15.21
N LYS A 364 6.22 17.29 16.10
CA LYS A 364 7.21 18.35 16.32
C LYS A 364 7.98 18.67 15.04
N ASP A 365 8.54 17.67 14.39
CA ASP A 365 9.32 17.87 13.17
C ASP A 365 8.42 18.24 11.98
N ALA A 366 7.17 17.79 11.96
CA ALA A 366 6.16 18.24 11.00
C ALA A 366 5.90 19.74 11.12
N VAL A 367 5.75 20.26 12.36
CA VAL A 367 5.67 21.69 12.61
C VAL A 367 6.91 22.40 12.09
N LYS A 368 8.13 21.93 12.40
CA LYS A 368 9.38 22.57 11.95
C LYS A 368 9.49 22.70 10.43
N VAL A 369 9.11 21.68 9.67
CA VAL A 369 9.29 21.69 8.20
C VAL A 369 8.27 22.53 7.44
N ILE A 370 7.10 22.81 8.01
CA ILE A 370 6.07 23.65 7.37
C ILE A 370 6.63 25.05 7.02
N ASP A 371 6.27 25.56 5.86
CA ASP A 371 6.71 26.87 5.36
C ASP A 371 6.44 27.98 6.42
N PRO A 372 7.48 28.71 6.88
CA PRO A 372 7.33 29.69 7.95
C PRO A 372 6.66 30.99 7.51
N VAL A 373 6.53 31.25 6.20
CA VAL A 373 5.99 32.49 5.64
C VAL A 373 4.53 32.30 5.24
N GLN A 374 4.23 31.20 4.57
CA GLN A 374 2.90 30.92 4.04
C GLN A 374 2.10 29.99 4.95
N GLY A 375 2.73 29.20 5.83
CA GLY A 375 2.08 28.16 6.65
C GLY A 375 1.91 26.83 5.92
N GLY A 376 0.84 26.09 6.23
CA GLY A 376 0.48 24.86 5.52
C GLY A 376 -0.49 23.98 6.28
N TRP A 377 -0.50 22.69 5.94
CA TRP A 377 -1.37 21.66 6.50
C TRP A 377 -0.58 20.47 7.04
N LEU A 378 -1.02 19.94 8.18
CA LEU A 378 -0.63 18.64 8.70
C LEU A 378 -1.83 17.70 8.56
N HIS A 379 -1.63 16.54 7.94
CA HIS A 379 -2.62 15.48 7.84
C HIS A 379 -2.28 14.40 8.86
N VAL A 380 -2.92 14.47 10.03
CA VAL A 380 -2.59 13.68 11.22
C VAL A 380 -3.42 12.41 11.24
N HIS A 381 -2.80 11.24 11.05
CA HIS A 381 -3.50 9.95 11.11
C HIS A 381 -3.48 9.41 12.53
N GLU A 382 -4.65 9.11 13.08
CA GLU A 382 -4.78 8.55 14.43
C GLU A 382 -5.86 7.47 14.48
N ASN A 383 -5.70 6.54 15.41
CA ASN A 383 -6.78 5.68 15.87
C ASN A 383 -7.45 6.34 17.07
N ALA A 384 -8.76 6.55 16.98
CA ALA A 384 -9.55 7.12 18.07
C ALA A 384 -10.83 6.31 18.29
N GLU A 385 -11.35 6.34 19.52
CA GLU A 385 -12.71 5.87 19.77
C GLU A 385 -13.70 6.71 18.95
N ILE A 386 -14.62 6.05 18.24
CA ILE A 386 -15.55 6.73 17.32
C ILE A 386 -16.38 7.77 18.06
N ASP A 387 -16.81 7.46 19.29
CA ASP A 387 -17.64 8.33 20.11
C ASP A 387 -16.82 9.43 20.84
N ALA A 388 -15.49 9.39 20.75
CA ALA A 388 -14.57 10.35 21.37
C ALA A 388 -13.76 11.19 20.36
N VAL A 389 -14.15 11.18 19.08
CA VAL A 389 -13.39 11.83 18.00
C VAL A 389 -13.23 13.35 18.19
N GLU A 390 -14.21 14.03 18.79
CA GLU A 390 -14.09 15.47 19.04
C GLU A 390 -13.12 15.76 20.19
N GLN A 391 -13.07 14.91 21.22
CA GLN A 391 -12.07 15.00 22.29
C GLN A 391 -10.67 14.79 21.73
N GLU A 392 -10.50 13.80 20.84
CA GLU A 392 -9.22 13.55 20.16
C GLU A 392 -8.80 14.74 19.30
N LYS A 393 -9.72 15.33 18.54
CA LYS A 393 -9.48 16.56 17.79
C LYS A 393 -8.97 17.70 18.68
N GLN A 394 -9.57 17.91 19.85
CA GLN A 394 -9.13 18.94 20.79
C GLN A 394 -7.74 18.62 21.38
N HIS A 395 -7.45 17.34 21.63
CA HIS A 395 -6.13 16.90 22.07
C HIS A 395 -5.05 17.21 21.02
N VAL A 396 -5.27 16.79 19.77
CA VAL A 396 -4.38 17.05 18.62
C VAL A 396 -4.13 18.56 18.48
N LEU A 397 -5.19 19.37 18.51
CA LEU A 397 -5.07 20.84 18.40
C LEU A 397 -4.28 21.44 19.56
N GLY A 398 -4.53 20.99 20.80
CA GLY A 398 -3.82 21.50 21.99
C GLY A 398 -2.32 21.24 21.93
N VAL A 399 -1.92 20.00 21.64
CA VAL A 399 -0.50 19.62 21.55
C VAL A 399 0.18 20.35 20.39
N LEU A 400 -0.45 20.43 19.22
CA LEU A 400 0.12 21.16 18.07
C LEU A 400 0.27 22.65 18.36
N ALA A 401 -0.65 23.26 19.11
CA ALA A 401 -0.52 24.66 19.51
C ALA A 401 0.69 24.92 20.41
N GLU A 402 0.96 24.02 21.35
CA GLU A 402 2.16 24.09 22.18
C GLU A 402 3.44 23.93 21.34
N LEU A 403 3.47 22.95 20.43
CA LEU A 403 4.62 22.71 19.55
C LEU A 403 4.88 23.88 18.60
N VAL A 404 3.86 24.47 18.00
CA VAL A 404 4.01 25.66 17.14
C VAL A 404 4.57 26.84 17.92
N THR A 405 4.07 27.06 19.15
CA THR A 405 4.59 28.12 20.04
C THR A 405 6.07 27.91 20.35
N GLN A 406 6.49 26.66 20.56
CA GLN A 406 7.88 26.31 20.89
C GLN A 406 8.82 26.42 19.68
N GLU A 407 8.39 25.98 18.50
CA GLU A 407 9.28 25.74 17.37
C GLU A 407 9.31 26.88 16.33
N LYS A 408 8.22 27.63 16.16
CA LYS A 408 8.12 28.65 15.09
C LYS A 408 8.32 30.08 15.56
N GLY A 409 8.10 30.35 16.84
CA GLY A 409 8.00 31.72 17.35
C GLY A 409 6.92 32.54 16.62
N GLY A 410 6.77 33.81 17.00
CA GLY A 410 5.71 34.66 16.45
C GLY A 410 4.30 34.18 16.83
N SER A 411 3.28 34.81 16.24
CA SER A 411 1.89 34.42 16.45
C SER A 411 1.43 33.54 15.30
N TRP A 412 0.80 32.41 15.60
CA TRP A 412 0.28 31.46 14.63
C TRP A 412 -1.18 31.14 14.94
N GLN A 413 -1.96 30.96 13.87
CA GLN A 413 -3.33 30.46 13.91
C GLN A 413 -3.34 28.98 13.56
N ILE A 414 -4.11 28.22 14.33
CA ILE A 414 -4.21 26.77 14.21
C ILE A 414 -5.70 26.39 14.23
N SER A 415 -6.11 25.59 13.25
CA SER A 415 -7.48 25.10 13.12
C SER A 415 -7.49 23.69 12.55
N CYS A 416 -8.49 22.90 12.90
CA CYS A 416 -8.79 21.63 12.24
C CYS A 416 -9.90 21.89 11.22
N GLU A 417 -9.54 21.86 9.93
CA GLU A 417 -10.45 22.21 8.83
C GLU A 417 -11.41 21.05 8.51
N HIS A 418 -10.96 19.81 8.69
CA HIS A 418 -11.75 18.61 8.42
C HIS A 418 -11.26 17.44 9.26
N VAL A 419 -12.19 16.52 9.58
CA VAL A 419 -11.90 15.23 10.20
C VAL A 419 -12.46 14.14 9.30
N GLU A 420 -11.58 13.37 8.68
CA GLU A 420 -11.96 12.27 7.79
C GLU A 420 -11.95 10.95 8.54
N MET A 421 -13.06 10.22 8.52
CA MET A 421 -13.09 8.82 8.98
C MET A 421 -12.72 7.89 7.82
N VAL A 422 -11.47 7.44 7.78
CA VAL A 422 -10.97 6.62 6.65
C VAL A 422 -11.61 5.23 6.63
N LYS A 423 -11.66 4.57 7.80
CA LYS A 423 -12.24 3.24 8.00
C LYS A 423 -12.39 2.91 9.49
N THR A 424 -13.19 1.90 9.80
CA THR A 424 -13.14 1.23 11.11
C THR A 424 -11.83 0.44 11.24
N TYR A 425 -11.10 0.66 12.32
CA TYR A 425 -9.86 -0.05 12.65
C TYR A 425 -10.14 -1.31 13.47
N ALA A 426 -10.95 -1.18 14.51
CA ALA A 426 -11.42 -2.25 15.39
C ALA A 426 -12.86 -1.92 15.87
N PRO A 427 -13.60 -2.85 16.52
CA PRO A 427 -14.89 -2.52 17.09
C PRO A 427 -14.79 -1.29 18.01
N GLY A 428 -15.56 -0.24 17.71
CA GLY A 428 -15.56 1.03 18.45
C GLY A 428 -14.40 2.00 18.15
N VAL A 429 -13.40 1.58 17.35
CA VAL A 429 -12.21 2.40 17.04
C VAL A 429 -12.14 2.70 15.55
N GLY A 430 -12.07 3.98 15.19
CA GLY A 430 -11.89 4.47 13.84
C GLY A 430 -10.44 4.85 13.55
N HIS A 431 -10.01 4.70 12.31
CA HIS A 431 -8.85 5.41 11.77
C HIS A 431 -9.34 6.74 11.21
N PHE A 432 -8.90 7.84 11.82
CA PHE A 432 -9.21 9.20 11.43
C PHE A 432 -8.01 9.92 10.82
N VAL A 433 -8.27 10.93 10.00
CA VAL A 433 -7.30 11.93 9.56
C VAL A 433 -7.79 13.30 10.00
N PHE A 434 -7.03 13.99 10.84
CA PHE A 434 -7.29 15.38 11.22
C PHE A 434 -6.48 16.29 10.30
N ASP A 435 -7.17 17.10 9.48
CA ASP A 435 -6.53 18.05 8.58
C ASP A 435 -6.32 19.39 9.30
N ILE A 436 -5.12 19.55 9.87
CA ILE A 436 -4.77 20.71 10.69
C ILE A 436 -4.12 21.78 9.83
N LYS A 437 -4.69 22.97 9.81
CA LYS A 437 -4.13 24.15 9.17
C LYS A 437 -3.27 24.93 10.16
N LEU A 438 -2.06 25.28 9.74
CA LEU A 438 -1.10 26.09 10.48
C LEU A 438 -0.78 27.35 9.68
N TRP A 439 -1.09 28.53 10.20
CA TRP A 439 -0.91 29.80 9.47
C TRP A 439 -0.22 30.87 10.32
N PRO A 440 0.84 31.54 9.83
CA PRO A 440 1.38 32.71 10.52
C PRO A 440 0.32 33.81 10.63
N ALA A 441 0.17 34.39 11.81
CA ALA A 441 -0.66 35.58 11.98
C ALA A 441 0.03 36.76 11.27
N ARG A 442 -0.71 37.42 10.38
CA ARG A 442 -0.21 38.56 9.59
C ARG A 442 -0.25 39.86 10.37
#